data_AF-H2AW00-F1
#
_entry.id   AF-H2AW00-F1
#
_cell.length_a   1.000
_cell.length_b   1.000
_cell.length_c   1.000
_cell.angle_alpha   90.00
_cell.angle_beta   90.00
_cell.angle_gamma   90.00
#
_symmetry.space_group_name_H-M   'P 1'
#
loop_
_entity.id
_entity.type
_entity.pdbx_description
1 polymer ?
#
loop_
_entity_poly.entity_id
_entity_poly.type
_entity_poly.pdbx_seq_one_letter_code
_entity_poly.pdbx_strand_id
1 'polypeptide(L)'
;MSSYGIYLEDGPVRRPQPVGNPLLRKINRACRMSLPEPDLALNLDIADYINEKQGGAAYDASKAIVKLINNRDTHTAVFALALLDVLVKNCGYPLHLQISRKAFLNELVKRFPEHPPLRYSKVQRLILTAIEEWYQTICKLSEYKDEMNYIRDMRRLLKYKGYIFPKIQSDNLAVMRPTDQLKTPSEIQKEQEIVQAAKLEELIRSGRPDDLKEANKLMKVMAGFKEDNIVKAKQSVNNELNKLKRKADLLNEMLSSSDDMNDNETAEELYAALKNAQPKFQKIIEEEHDDDDLVQDLLKFNDNVNQLLEKYSLLRNGNVTAAQQINPQAMSTGSMMQSNSGALANEINLIDFGDDLGVTSPSPTPNASSTTNTGDVIDLLGDLTLSSSPSSPKNDTNNNSLSLAGGIKLDDNNDSLDLFGDFTSTGTSSRILINQSATLKIEAENKRLSDSTVNSKIYFSNLSNDKLTDLTFLIAVPKSMKLTLLPQSDNEMVPHTNSGISQEANIDNVPKAAGKPLKIKWKVNYKIANNPIEETAVFTFPAL
;
A
#
# COMPACT_ATOMS: atom_id res chain seq x y z
N MET A 1 74.02 17.84 -13.04
CA MET A 1 72.99 17.06 -13.77
C MET A 1 72.84 15.72 -13.08
N SER A 2 71.81 15.57 -12.23
CA SER A 2 71.44 14.27 -11.66
C SER A 2 69.96 14.07 -11.91
N SER A 3 69.67 13.08 -12.74
CA SER A 3 68.35 12.66 -13.19
C SER A 3 67.62 11.94 -12.05
N TYR A 4 66.42 12.41 -11.69
CA TYR A 4 65.48 11.67 -10.83
C TYR A 4 64.73 10.66 -11.71
N GLY A 5 65.06 9.38 -11.56
CA GLY A 5 64.26 8.28 -12.10
C GLY A 5 63.03 8.06 -11.22
N ILE A 6 61.84 8.18 -11.83
CA ILE A 6 60.57 7.83 -11.20
C ILE A 6 60.40 6.30 -11.33
N TYR A 7 60.49 5.58 -10.22
CA TYR A 7 60.13 4.16 -10.17
C TYR A 7 58.60 4.04 -10.06
N LEU A 8 57.96 3.47 -11.09
CA LEU A 8 56.58 3.00 -11.05
C LEU A 8 56.56 1.67 -10.27
N GLU A 9 55.92 1.64 -9.10
CA GLU A 9 55.61 0.38 -8.42
C GLU A 9 54.53 -0.38 -9.20
N ASP A 10 54.89 -1.53 -9.78
CA ASP A 10 53.98 -2.52 -10.35
C ASP A 10 53.16 -3.22 -9.25
N GLY A 11 52.25 -2.48 -8.61
CA GLY A 11 51.14 -3.06 -7.87
C GLY A 11 50.03 -3.46 -8.85
N PRO A 12 49.35 -4.61 -8.67
CA PRO A 12 48.26 -5.00 -9.56
C PRO A 12 47.16 -3.94 -9.53
N VAL A 13 46.86 -3.38 -10.71
CA VAL A 13 45.76 -2.44 -10.95
C VAL A 13 44.50 -2.98 -10.30
N ARG A 14 44.05 -2.33 -9.22
CA ARG A 14 42.74 -2.63 -8.61
C ARG A 14 41.68 -2.40 -9.68
N ARG A 15 41.21 -3.49 -10.29
CA ARG A 15 40.00 -3.44 -11.13
C ARG A 15 38.91 -2.78 -10.28
N PRO A 16 38.23 -1.72 -10.76
CA PRO A 16 37.06 -1.22 -10.07
C PRO A 16 36.09 -2.39 -9.97
N GLN A 17 35.81 -2.84 -8.74
CA GLN A 17 34.72 -3.79 -8.54
C GLN A 17 33.47 -3.19 -9.17
N PRO A 18 32.61 -4.01 -9.82
CA PRO A 18 31.34 -3.53 -10.33
C PRO A 18 30.67 -2.74 -9.22
N VAL A 19 30.22 -1.51 -9.52
CA VAL A 19 29.54 -0.63 -8.57
C VAL A 19 28.31 -1.39 -8.06
N GLY A 20 28.50 -2.15 -6.99
CA GLY A 20 27.48 -2.99 -6.41
C GLY A 20 26.36 -2.12 -5.86
N ASN A 21 25.16 -2.67 -5.77
CA ASN A 21 24.00 -2.00 -5.19
C ASN A 21 24.43 -1.29 -3.88
N PRO A 22 24.28 0.04 -3.77
CA PRO A 22 24.79 0.80 -2.63
C PRO A 22 24.26 0.29 -1.29
N LEU A 23 23.04 -0.25 -1.27
CA LEU A 23 22.44 -0.93 -0.12
C LEU A 23 23.26 -2.14 0.31
N LEU A 24 23.58 -3.04 -0.62
CA LEU A 24 24.38 -4.23 -0.35
C LEU A 24 25.77 -3.86 0.16
N ARG A 25 26.37 -2.78 -0.34
CA ARG A 25 27.65 -2.29 0.15
C ARG A 25 27.55 -1.80 1.60
N LYS A 26 26.50 -1.04 1.95
CA LYS A 26 26.26 -0.61 3.33
C LYS A 26 26.05 -1.79 4.27
N ILE A 27 25.24 -2.78 3.87
CA ILE A 27 24.98 -4.01 4.64
C ILE A 27 26.28 -4.80 4.88
N ASN A 28 27.09 -5.02 3.85
CA ASN A 28 28.37 -5.73 4.00
C ASN A 28 29.35 -4.96 4.91
N ARG A 29 29.32 -3.61 4.88
CA ARG A 29 30.14 -2.78 5.77
C ARG A 29 29.67 -2.88 7.23
N ALA A 30 28.36 -2.94 7.48
CA ALA A 30 27.80 -3.11 8.82
C ALA A 30 28.11 -4.48 9.43
N CYS A 31 28.21 -5.52 8.61
CA CYS A 31 28.44 -6.90 9.06
C CYS A 31 29.90 -7.37 8.96
N ARG A 32 30.87 -6.46 8.81
CA ARG A 32 32.29 -6.81 8.65
C ARG A 32 32.89 -7.37 9.96
N MET A 33 33.68 -8.45 9.86
CA MET A 33 34.37 -9.06 11.01
C MET A 33 35.34 -8.09 11.72
N SER A 34 35.90 -7.13 11.01
CA SER A 34 36.85 -6.16 11.59
C SER A 34 36.21 -5.24 12.64
N LEU A 35 34.88 -5.20 12.77
CA LEU A 35 34.22 -4.38 13.78
C LEU A 35 34.29 -5.02 15.16
N PRO A 36 34.63 -4.25 16.21
CA PRO A 36 34.58 -4.74 17.59
C PRO A 36 33.14 -4.91 18.08
N GLU A 37 32.24 -4.02 17.66
CA GLU A 37 30.86 -3.91 18.12
C GLU A 37 29.91 -3.59 16.95
N PRO A 38 28.60 -3.90 17.07
CA PRO A 38 27.63 -3.55 16.03
C PRO A 38 27.50 -2.02 15.90
N ASP A 39 27.71 -1.52 14.69
CA ASP A 39 27.61 -0.09 14.37
C ASP A 39 26.13 0.31 14.24
N LEU A 40 25.54 0.76 15.35
CA LEU A 40 24.13 1.16 15.39
C LEU A 40 23.85 2.33 14.44
N ALA A 41 24.77 3.28 14.31
CA ALA A 41 24.60 4.43 13.42
C ALA A 41 24.49 3.99 11.95
N LEU A 42 25.35 3.06 11.52
CA LEU A 42 25.26 2.49 10.18
C LEU A 42 24.01 1.62 9.99
N ASN A 43 23.57 0.91 11.03
CA ASN A 43 22.34 0.12 10.97
C ASN A 43 21.09 0.99 10.78
N LEU A 44 21.03 2.15 11.46
CA LEU A 44 19.95 3.12 11.29
C LEU A 44 19.98 3.78 9.90
N ASP A 45 21.15 4.16 9.41
CA ASP A 45 21.31 4.68 8.03
C ASP A 45 20.86 3.65 6.96
N ILE A 46 21.06 2.34 7.21
CA ILE A 46 20.50 1.29 6.34
C ILE A 46 18.98 1.23 6.45
N ALA A 47 18.42 1.38 7.65
CA ALA A 47 16.97 1.38 7.85
C ALA A 47 16.32 2.57 7.11
N ASP A 48 16.88 3.75 7.26
CA ASP A 48 16.43 4.97 6.58
C ASP A 48 16.50 4.81 5.06
N TYR A 49 17.60 4.28 4.55
CA TYR A 49 17.75 4.02 3.11
C TYR A 49 16.68 3.04 2.57
N ILE A 50 16.30 2.03 3.35
CA ILE A 50 15.23 1.08 2.95
C ILE A 50 13.87 1.79 2.96
N ASN A 51 13.62 2.63 3.96
CA ASN A 51 12.39 3.41 4.11
C ASN A 51 12.22 4.48 3.02
N GLU A 52 13.31 5.09 2.57
CA GLU A 52 13.32 6.09 1.50
C GLU A 52 13.13 5.46 0.11
N LYS A 53 13.88 4.41 -0.21
CA LYS A 53 13.82 3.80 -1.54
C LYS A 53 12.54 3.02 -1.78
N GLN A 54 11.96 2.44 -0.72
CA GLN A 54 10.78 1.58 -0.74
C GLN A 54 10.88 0.44 -1.79
N GLY A 55 9.88 -0.45 -1.79
CA GLY A 55 9.83 -1.57 -2.73
C GLY A 55 10.97 -2.60 -2.61
N GLY A 56 11.67 -2.87 -3.72
CA GLY A 56 12.67 -3.95 -3.84
C GLY A 56 13.88 -3.86 -2.92
N ALA A 57 14.11 -2.70 -2.29
CA ALA A 57 15.17 -2.53 -1.29
C ALA A 57 15.00 -3.45 -0.08
N ALA A 58 13.76 -3.61 0.42
CA ALA A 58 13.49 -4.50 1.56
C ALA A 58 13.76 -5.97 1.22
N TYR A 59 13.42 -6.39 0.00
CA TYR A 59 13.74 -7.73 -0.51
C TYR A 59 15.26 -7.95 -0.65
N ASP A 60 15.96 -7.01 -1.28
CA ASP A 60 17.42 -7.12 -1.45
C ASP A 60 18.15 -7.13 -0.11
N ALA A 61 17.71 -6.30 0.85
CA ALA A 61 18.26 -6.26 2.20
C ALA A 61 18.05 -7.58 2.94
N SER A 62 16.80 -8.07 3.02
CA SER A 62 16.46 -9.33 3.69
C SER A 62 17.22 -10.52 3.09
N LYS A 63 17.32 -10.60 1.77
CA LYS A 63 18.09 -11.64 1.06
C LYS A 63 19.58 -11.58 1.35
N ALA A 64 20.16 -10.38 1.41
CA ALA A 64 21.57 -10.20 1.73
C ALA A 64 21.87 -10.56 3.19
N ILE A 65 21.03 -10.11 4.12
CA ILE A 65 21.20 -10.34 5.55
C ILE A 65 21.14 -11.83 5.87
N VAL A 66 20.16 -12.57 5.35
CA VAL A 66 20.06 -14.02 5.62
C VAL A 66 21.27 -14.78 5.10
N LYS A 67 21.83 -14.39 3.95
CA LYS A 67 23.09 -14.96 3.46
C LYS A 67 24.25 -14.70 4.43
N LEU A 68 24.32 -13.49 5.00
CA LEU A 68 25.34 -13.13 5.99
C LEU A 68 25.13 -13.84 7.33
N ILE A 69 23.89 -14.08 7.76
CA ILE A 69 23.58 -14.93 8.93
C ILE A 69 24.08 -16.36 8.70
N ASN A 70 23.98 -16.83 7.45
CA ASN A 70 24.43 -18.14 7.05
C ASN A 70 25.93 -18.23 6.74
N ASN A 71 26.71 -17.16 6.86
CA ASN A 71 28.17 -17.20 6.66
C ASN A 71 28.89 -18.00 7.75
N ARG A 72 29.99 -18.67 7.38
CA ARG A 72 30.78 -19.51 8.29
C ARG A 72 31.20 -18.76 9.56
N ASP A 73 31.48 -17.48 9.43
CA ASP A 73 31.92 -16.62 10.51
C ASP A 73 30.81 -16.25 11.49
N THR A 74 30.95 -16.70 12.73
CA THR A 74 30.00 -16.43 13.82
C THR A 74 29.85 -14.94 14.11
N HIS A 75 30.94 -14.15 14.02
CA HIS A 75 30.90 -12.70 14.25
C HIS A 75 30.02 -11.97 13.23
N THR A 76 30.23 -12.24 11.94
CA THR A 76 29.40 -11.68 10.87
C THR A 76 27.93 -12.09 11.00
N ALA A 77 27.65 -13.34 11.41
CA ALA A 77 26.29 -13.78 11.64
C ALA A 77 25.60 -13.06 12.81
N VAL A 78 26.32 -12.80 13.90
CA VAL A 78 25.80 -12.03 15.04
C VAL A 78 25.52 -10.58 14.65
N PHE A 79 26.42 -9.93 13.90
CA PHE A 79 26.18 -8.56 13.43
C PHE A 79 25.04 -8.48 12.42
N ALA A 80 24.91 -9.47 11.53
CA ALA A 80 23.79 -9.55 10.61
C ALA A 80 22.44 -9.72 11.34
N LEU A 81 22.41 -10.49 12.45
CA LEU A 81 21.22 -10.59 13.30
C LEU A 81 20.92 -9.29 14.05
N ALA A 82 21.94 -8.58 14.53
CA ALA A 82 21.76 -7.27 15.17
C ALA A 82 21.23 -6.23 14.19
N LEU A 83 21.76 -6.21 12.95
CA LEU A 83 21.23 -5.37 11.87
C LEU A 83 19.77 -5.75 11.57
N LEU A 84 19.46 -7.05 11.45
CA LEU A 84 18.09 -7.51 11.20
C LEU A 84 17.11 -7.02 12.26
N ASP A 85 17.51 -7.06 13.53
CA ASP A 85 16.70 -6.58 14.65
C ASP A 85 16.37 -5.08 14.51
N VAL A 86 17.39 -4.25 14.23
CA VAL A 86 17.21 -2.81 13.99
C VAL A 86 16.27 -2.57 12.80
N LEU A 87 16.44 -3.31 11.70
CA LEU A 87 15.59 -3.15 10.53
C LEU A 87 14.13 -3.57 10.81
N VAL A 88 13.90 -4.66 11.53
CA VAL A 88 12.55 -5.10 11.91
C VAL A 88 11.84 -4.06 12.78
N LYS A 89 12.59 -3.37 13.65
CA LYS A 89 12.05 -2.32 14.52
C LYS A 89 11.75 -1.01 13.78
N ASN A 90 12.46 -0.69 12.68
CA ASN A 90 12.40 0.62 12.03
C ASN A 90 11.77 0.63 10.62
N CYS A 91 11.73 -0.49 9.89
CA CYS A 91 11.31 -0.49 8.48
C CYS A 91 9.85 -0.86 8.22
N GLY A 92 9.09 -1.20 9.27
CA GLY A 92 7.65 -1.46 9.18
C GLY A 92 7.24 -2.61 8.24
N TYR A 93 6.00 -2.52 7.72
CA TYR A 93 5.33 -3.60 6.98
C TYR A 93 6.11 -4.15 5.77
N PRO A 94 6.75 -3.33 4.90
CA PRO A 94 7.47 -3.86 3.74
C PRO A 94 8.55 -4.88 4.09
N LEU A 95 9.28 -4.67 5.19
CA LEU A 95 10.27 -5.63 5.68
C LEU A 95 9.60 -6.81 6.39
N HIS A 96 8.57 -6.55 7.20
CA HIS A 96 7.82 -7.60 7.91
C HIS A 96 7.25 -8.63 6.95
N LEU A 97 6.74 -8.19 5.80
CA LEU A 97 6.25 -9.07 4.73
C LEU A 97 7.36 -9.99 4.18
N GLN A 98 8.60 -9.49 4.05
CA GLN A 98 9.73 -10.28 3.54
C GLN A 98 10.19 -11.32 4.56
N ILE A 99 10.31 -10.95 5.84
CA ILE A 99 10.73 -11.88 6.89
C ILE A 99 9.66 -12.94 7.18
N SER A 100 8.39 -12.64 6.90
CA SER A 100 7.28 -13.56 7.09
C SER A 100 7.12 -14.57 5.94
N ARG A 101 8.08 -14.65 5.01
CA ARG A 101 8.04 -15.68 3.96
C ARG A 101 8.66 -16.99 4.40
N LYS A 102 8.05 -18.08 3.91
CA LYS A 102 8.61 -19.43 4.05
C LYS A 102 10.06 -19.54 3.54
N ALA A 103 10.38 -18.91 2.42
CA ALA A 103 11.73 -18.95 1.85
C ALA A 103 12.78 -18.30 2.77
N PHE A 104 12.44 -17.14 3.34
CA PHE A 104 13.30 -16.44 4.30
C PHE A 104 13.48 -17.25 5.58
N LEU A 105 12.39 -17.71 6.20
CA LEU A 105 12.42 -18.45 7.45
C LEU A 105 13.16 -19.80 7.33
N ASN A 106 13.00 -20.49 6.19
CA ASN A 106 13.73 -21.73 5.92
C ASN A 106 15.24 -21.48 5.80
N GLU A 107 15.65 -20.42 5.12
CA GLU A 107 17.07 -20.04 5.05
C GLU A 107 17.60 -19.59 6.41
N LEU A 108 16.80 -18.88 7.22
CA LEU A 108 17.18 -18.46 8.58
C LEU A 108 17.45 -19.66 9.51
N VAL A 109 16.61 -20.69 9.41
CA VAL A 109 16.68 -21.90 10.25
C VAL A 109 17.60 -22.97 9.64
N LYS A 110 18.22 -22.72 8.48
CA LYS A 110 19.09 -23.68 7.76
C LYS A 110 20.26 -24.22 8.59
N ARG A 111 20.73 -23.46 9.58
CA ARG A 111 21.81 -23.86 10.51
C ARG A 111 21.35 -24.72 11.70
N PHE A 112 20.05 -24.97 11.81
CA PHE A 112 19.51 -25.75 12.90
C PHE A 112 19.64 -27.24 12.54
N PRO A 113 20.27 -28.05 13.40
CA PRO A 113 20.26 -29.49 13.23
C PRO A 113 18.82 -30.04 13.29
N GLU A 114 18.63 -31.26 12.81
CA GLU A 114 17.31 -31.90 12.80
C GLU A 114 16.73 -32.06 14.22
N HIS A 115 17.60 -32.35 15.18
CA HIS A 115 17.29 -32.43 16.60
C HIS A 115 18.04 -31.38 17.42
N PRO A 116 17.44 -30.84 18.50
CA PRO A 116 18.08 -29.86 19.36
C PRO A 116 19.42 -30.36 19.92
N PRO A 117 20.52 -29.60 19.79
CA PRO A 117 21.78 -29.97 20.40
C PRO A 117 21.75 -29.72 21.91
N LEU A 118 22.57 -30.45 22.67
CA LEU A 118 22.71 -30.28 24.13
C LEU A 118 23.06 -28.85 24.55
N ARG A 119 23.75 -28.10 23.68
CA ARG A 119 24.02 -26.67 23.85
C ARG A 119 23.76 -25.93 22.56
N TYR A 120 22.90 -24.93 22.61
CA TYR A 120 22.66 -24.03 21.47
C TYR A 120 23.88 -23.15 21.20
N SER A 121 24.21 -22.97 19.92
CA SER A 121 25.17 -21.94 19.49
C SER A 121 24.64 -20.54 19.80
N LYS A 122 25.53 -19.55 19.95
CA LYS A 122 25.14 -18.15 20.16
C LYS A 122 24.18 -17.66 19.08
N VAL A 123 24.46 -17.99 17.82
CA VAL A 123 23.62 -17.63 16.66
C VAL A 123 22.25 -18.30 16.72
N GLN A 124 22.20 -19.59 17.09
CA GLN A 124 20.94 -20.33 17.23
C GLN A 124 20.06 -19.74 18.34
N ARG A 125 20.65 -19.38 19.49
CA ARG A 125 19.91 -18.69 20.56
C ARG A 125 19.33 -17.36 20.08
N LEU A 126 20.13 -16.53 19.41
CA LEU A 126 19.67 -15.24 18.89
C LEU A 126 18.54 -15.40 17.86
N ILE A 127 18.63 -16.41 16.98
CA ILE A 127 17.56 -16.70 16.02
C ILE A 127 16.28 -17.14 16.73
N LEU A 128 16.38 -18.00 17.76
CA LEU A 128 15.22 -18.41 18.56
C LEU A 128 14.60 -17.20 19.29
N THR A 129 15.42 -16.30 19.84
CA THR A 129 14.94 -15.05 20.44
C THR A 129 14.20 -14.20 19.41
N ALA A 130 14.79 -13.97 18.25
CA ALA A 130 14.19 -13.15 17.19
C ALA A 130 12.84 -13.72 16.72
N ILE A 131 12.74 -15.05 16.53
CA ILE A 131 11.48 -15.70 16.12
C ILE A 131 10.39 -15.56 17.20
N GLU A 132 10.76 -15.71 18.47
CA GLU A 132 9.80 -15.49 19.57
C GLU A 132 9.37 -14.01 19.63
N GLU A 133 10.27 -13.07 19.37
CA GLU A 133 10.00 -11.63 19.40
C GLU A 133 9.03 -11.26 18.29
N TRP A 134 9.30 -11.71 17.06
CA TRP A 134 8.41 -11.50 15.92
C TRP A 134 7.05 -12.16 16.12
N TYR A 135 6.99 -13.34 16.75
CA TYR A 135 5.70 -13.94 17.08
C TYR A 135 4.90 -13.07 18.07
N GLN A 136 5.55 -12.49 19.07
CA GLN A 136 4.85 -11.68 20.09
C GLN A 136 4.51 -10.26 19.63
N THR A 137 5.33 -9.69 18.75
CA THR A 137 5.14 -8.33 18.23
C THR A 137 4.34 -8.39 16.93
N ILE A 138 4.95 -8.90 15.87
CA ILE A 138 4.40 -8.90 14.52
C ILE A 138 3.12 -9.76 14.41
N CYS A 139 3.08 -10.98 14.96
CA CYS A 139 1.90 -11.85 14.77
C CYS A 139 0.74 -11.57 15.74
N LYS A 140 0.98 -10.95 16.90
CA LYS A 140 -0.08 -10.67 17.88
C LYS A 140 -0.57 -9.23 17.85
N LEU A 141 0.31 -8.30 17.47
CA LEU A 141 0.07 -6.88 17.68
C LEU A 141 -0.03 -6.08 16.37
N SER A 142 0.44 -6.63 15.25
CA SER A 142 0.26 -5.99 13.94
C SER A 142 -1.18 -6.08 13.47
N GLU A 143 -1.65 -5.04 12.80
CA GLU A 143 -2.94 -5.01 12.10
C GLU A 143 -3.02 -6.05 10.97
N TYR A 144 -1.86 -6.42 10.41
CA TYR A 144 -1.74 -7.34 9.26
C TYR A 144 -1.42 -8.79 9.68
N LYS A 145 -1.82 -9.20 10.88
CA LYS A 145 -1.52 -10.52 11.48
C LYS A 145 -1.84 -11.72 10.58
N ASP A 146 -2.91 -11.63 9.78
CA ASP A 146 -3.42 -12.73 8.97
C ASP A 146 -2.51 -13.06 7.78
N GLU A 147 -1.68 -12.10 7.36
CA GLU A 147 -0.72 -12.28 6.27
C GLU A 147 0.62 -12.84 6.78
N MET A 148 0.81 -12.93 8.10
CA MET A 148 2.10 -13.24 8.73
C MET A 148 2.11 -14.61 9.43
N ASN A 149 1.32 -15.55 8.91
CA ASN A 149 1.12 -16.88 9.49
C ASN A 149 2.38 -17.75 9.52
N TYR A 150 3.29 -17.59 8.55
CA TYR A 150 4.46 -18.47 8.45
C TYR A 150 5.43 -18.32 9.62
N ILE A 151 5.50 -17.15 10.27
CA ILE A 151 6.30 -16.96 11.49
C ILE A 151 5.72 -17.81 12.63
N ARG A 152 4.39 -17.78 12.80
CA ARG A 152 3.68 -18.61 13.78
C ARG A 152 3.89 -20.10 13.51
N ASP A 153 3.81 -20.51 12.25
CA ASP A 153 3.99 -21.91 11.85
C ASP A 153 5.43 -22.38 12.05
N MET A 154 6.43 -21.54 11.71
CA MET A 154 7.84 -21.83 11.93
C MET A 154 8.15 -21.98 13.42
N ARG A 155 7.64 -21.09 14.26
CA ARG A 155 7.74 -21.20 15.72
C ARG A 155 7.13 -22.50 16.23
N ARG A 156 5.92 -22.83 15.78
CA ARG A 156 5.23 -24.07 16.16
C ARG A 156 6.04 -25.31 15.75
N LEU A 157 6.60 -25.30 14.54
CA LEU A 157 7.43 -26.38 14.02
C LEU A 157 8.71 -26.57 14.85
N LEU A 158 9.42 -25.48 15.17
CA LEU A 158 10.62 -25.53 16.01
C LEU A 158 10.30 -26.01 17.42
N LYS A 159 9.18 -25.58 18.00
CA LYS A 159 8.71 -26.07 19.30
C LYS A 159 8.38 -27.57 19.26
N TYR A 160 7.73 -28.03 18.19
CA TYR A 160 7.43 -29.45 17.99
C TYR A 160 8.71 -30.30 17.87
N LYS A 161 9.75 -29.77 17.20
CA LYS A 161 11.08 -30.41 17.12
C LYS A 161 11.84 -30.42 18.46
N GLY A 162 11.32 -29.80 19.52
CA GLY A 162 11.93 -29.77 20.85
C GLY A 162 12.87 -28.59 21.10
N TYR A 163 12.89 -27.57 20.25
CA TYR A 163 13.64 -26.33 20.53
C TYR A 163 12.95 -25.51 21.62
N ILE A 164 13.74 -25.06 22.60
CA ILE A 164 13.26 -24.25 23.72
C ILE A 164 13.44 -22.77 23.39
N PHE A 165 12.35 -22.02 23.44
CA PHE A 165 12.35 -20.57 23.22
C PHE A 165 12.64 -19.83 24.52
N PRO A 166 13.54 -18.82 24.50
CA PRO A 166 13.80 -17.99 25.67
C PRO A 166 12.61 -17.08 25.99
N LYS A 167 12.49 -16.67 27.25
CA LYS A 167 11.51 -15.65 27.66
C LYS A 167 11.99 -14.29 27.17
N ILE A 168 11.08 -13.51 26.58
CA ILE A 168 11.36 -12.15 26.12
C ILE A 168 10.98 -11.17 27.22
N GLN A 169 11.84 -10.20 27.46
CA GLN A 169 11.57 -9.10 28.39
C GLN A 169 10.50 -8.16 27.83
N SER A 170 9.64 -7.64 28.72
CA SER A 170 8.60 -6.67 28.39
C SER A 170 9.11 -5.49 27.58
N ASP A 171 10.32 -5.02 27.88
CA ASP A 171 10.89 -3.79 27.32
C ASP A 171 11.21 -3.96 25.83
N ASN A 172 11.69 -5.15 25.43
CA ASN A 172 11.93 -5.47 24.02
C ASN A 172 10.60 -5.55 23.22
N LEU A 173 9.51 -5.96 23.87
CA LEU A 173 8.19 -6.00 23.25
C LEU A 173 7.56 -4.60 23.14
N ALA A 174 7.86 -3.72 24.10
CA ALA A 174 7.31 -2.36 24.17
C ALA A 174 7.70 -1.51 22.94
N VAL A 175 8.95 -1.65 22.47
CA VAL A 175 9.49 -0.89 21.32
C VAL A 175 8.69 -1.10 20.03
N MET A 176 8.16 -2.31 19.82
CA MET A 176 7.35 -2.63 18.63
C MET A 176 5.84 -2.56 18.89
N ARG A 177 5.40 -2.06 20.05
CA ARG A 177 3.98 -1.83 20.24
C ARG A 177 3.53 -0.67 19.35
N PRO A 178 2.47 -0.85 18.51
CA PRO A 178 1.80 0.27 17.88
C PRO A 178 1.51 1.28 18.98
N THR A 179 2.11 2.44 18.87
CA THR A 179 1.78 3.50 19.81
C THR A 179 0.38 3.96 19.45
N ASP A 180 -0.50 4.11 20.45
CA ASP A 180 -1.84 4.74 20.33
C ASP A 180 -1.68 6.24 20.02
N GLN A 181 -0.91 6.56 19.00
CA GLN A 181 -0.70 7.89 18.49
C GLN A 181 -1.69 8.10 17.36
N LEU A 182 -2.49 9.15 17.47
CA LEU A 182 -3.37 9.57 16.38
C LEU A 182 -2.57 9.66 15.07
N LYS A 183 -3.08 9.11 13.98
CA LYS A 183 -2.47 9.29 12.65
C LYS A 183 -3.32 10.26 11.85
N THR A 184 -2.67 11.17 11.12
CA THR A 184 -3.39 12.07 10.20
C THR A 184 -4.00 11.28 9.03
N PRO A 185 -5.10 11.72 8.41
CA PRO A 185 -5.71 11.01 7.28
C PRO A 185 -4.71 10.85 6.11
N SER A 186 -3.85 11.84 5.86
CA SER A 186 -2.76 11.74 4.88
C SER A 186 -1.74 10.64 5.23
N GLU A 187 -1.39 10.50 6.52
CA GLU A 187 -0.43 9.52 7.00
C GLU A 187 -0.98 8.08 6.94
N ILE A 188 -2.25 7.90 7.31
CA ILE A 188 -2.97 6.61 7.17
C ILE A 188 -3.02 6.20 5.70
N GLN A 189 -3.35 7.14 4.80
CA GLN A 189 -3.39 6.87 3.37
C GLN A 189 -2.01 6.46 2.85
N LYS A 190 -0.95 7.21 3.18
CA LYS A 190 0.42 6.90 2.77
C LYS A 190 0.89 5.54 3.30
N GLU A 191 0.57 5.21 4.54
CA GLU A 191 0.89 3.89 5.11
C GLU A 191 0.17 2.77 4.37
N GLN A 192 -1.13 2.93 4.08
CA GLN A 192 -1.87 1.96 3.28
C GLN A 192 -1.34 1.84 1.86
N GLU A 193 -0.97 2.94 1.21
CA GLU A 193 -0.34 2.93 -0.11
C GLU A 193 0.98 2.17 -0.08
N ILE A 194 1.83 2.37 0.93
CA ILE A 194 3.08 1.65 1.11
C ILE A 194 2.82 0.15 1.30
N VAL A 195 1.84 -0.21 2.12
CA VAL A 195 1.43 -1.61 2.37
C VAL A 195 0.96 -2.27 1.08
N GLN A 196 0.05 -1.62 0.36
CA GLN A 196 -0.51 -2.15 -0.89
C GLN A 196 0.53 -2.21 -2.01
N ALA A 197 1.41 -1.22 -2.12
CA ALA A 197 2.52 -1.21 -3.07
C ALA A 197 3.53 -2.33 -2.78
N ALA A 198 3.90 -2.54 -1.52
CA ALA A 198 4.79 -3.63 -1.12
C ALA A 198 4.18 -5.00 -1.42
N LYS A 199 2.88 -5.17 -1.15
CA LYS A 199 2.14 -6.39 -1.49
C LYS A 199 2.08 -6.62 -2.99
N LEU A 200 1.78 -5.58 -3.76
CA LEU A 200 1.71 -5.65 -5.22
C LEU A 200 3.05 -6.04 -5.84
N GLU A 201 4.14 -5.38 -5.44
CA GLU A 201 5.48 -5.71 -5.94
C GLU A 201 5.81 -7.17 -5.67
N GLU A 202 5.44 -7.65 -4.48
CA GLU A 202 5.72 -9.03 -4.15
C GLU A 202 4.94 -10.03 -5.00
N LEU A 203 3.63 -9.81 -5.16
CA LEU A 203 2.80 -10.70 -5.98
C LEU A 203 3.32 -10.77 -7.42
N ILE A 204 3.81 -9.64 -7.95
CA ILE A 204 4.49 -9.57 -9.25
C ILE A 204 5.80 -10.36 -9.23
N ARG A 205 6.62 -10.25 -8.18
CA ARG A 205 7.91 -10.94 -8.03
C ARG A 205 7.76 -12.46 -7.90
N SER A 206 6.74 -12.94 -7.19
CA SER A 206 6.50 -14.38 -6.99
C SER A 206 6.25 -15.11 -8.31
N GLY A 207 5.64 -14.44 -9.29
CA GLY A 207 5.45 -14.95 -10.65
C GLY A 207 4.51 -16.16 -10.76
N ARG A 208 3.85 -16.57 -9.67
CA ARG A 208 2.86 -17.65 -9.68
C ARG A 208 1.58 -17.20 -10.37
N PRO A 209 0.86 -18.09 -11.07
CA PRO A 209 -0.34 -17.72 -11.82
C PRO A 209 -1.46 -17.20 -10.90
N ASP A 210 -1.57 -17.70 -9.67
CA ASP A 210 -2.58 -17.22 -8.71
C ASP A 210 -2.18 -15.89 -8.09
N ASP A 211 -0.92 -15.74 -7.68
CA ASP A 211 -0.37 -14.47 -7.17
C ASP A 211 -0.48 -13.35 -8.23
N LEU A 212 -0.32 -13.68 -9.52
CA LEU A 212 -0.46 -12.72 -10.62
C LEU A 212 -1.92 -12.28 -10.84
N LYS A 213 -2.90 -13.18 -10.61
CA LYS A 213 -4.33 -12.79 -10.60
C LYS A 213 -4.63 -11.85 -9.45
N GLU A 214 -4.11 -12.14 -8.26
CA GLU A 214 -4.24 -11.24 -7.10
C GLU A 214 -3.55 -9.90 -7.34
N ALA A 215 -2.36 -9.89 -7.97
CA ALA A 215 -1.66 -8.67 -8.37
C ALA A 215 -2.51 -7.82 -9.32
N ASN A 216 -3.10 -8.44 -10.35
CA ASN A 216 -3.98 -7.75 -11.29
C ASN A 216 -5.23 -7.19 -10.61
N LYS A 217 -5.82 -7.93 -9.65
CA LYS A 217 -6.94 -7.45 -8.83
C LYS A 217 -6.52 -6.27 -7.96
N LEU A 218 -5.39 -6.36 -7.26
CA LEU A 218 -4.85 -5.31 -6.40
C LEU A 218 -4.46 -4.07 -7.20
N MET A 219 -3.93 -4.21 -8.41
CA MET A 219 -3.62 -3.10 -9.30
C MET A 219 -4.87 -2.37 -9.77
N LYS A 220 -5.95 -3.11 -10.08
CA LYS A 220 -7.25 -2.52 -10.42
C LYS A 220 -7.85 -1.76 -9.24
N VAL A 221 -7.71 -2.33 -8.04
CA VAL A 221 -8.07 -1.71 -6.76
C VAL A 221 -7.27 -0.41 -6.60
N MET A 222 -5.94 -0.44 -6.58
CA MET A 222 -5.06 0.75 -6.48
C MET A 222 -5.40 1.86 -7.49
N ALA A 223 -5.82 1.49 -8.71
CA ALA A 223 -6.18 2.45 -9.74
C ALA A 223 -7.57 3.12 -9.54
N GLY A 224 -8.48 2.50 -8.79
CA GLY A 224 -9.83 3.00 -8.50
C GLY A 224 -10.09 3.39 -7.04
N PHE A 225 -9.16 3.10 -6.13
CA PHE A 225 -9.35 3.12 -4.67
C PHE A 225 -9.24 4.49 -3.97
N LYS A 226 -9.09 5.58 -4.71
CA LYS A 226 -8.88 6.90 -4.07
C LYS A 226 -10.08 7.30 -3.21
N GLU A 227 -11.31 7.03 -3.65
CA GLU A 227 -12.53 7.43 -2.93
C GLU A 227 -12.81 6.59 -1.67
N ASP A 228 -12.81 5.26 -1.79
CA ASP A 228 -13.11 4.36 -0.67
C ASP A 228 -12.06 4.42 0.46
N ASN A 229 -10.80 4.71 0.11
CA ASN A 229 -9.75 4.88 1.09
C ASN A 229 -9.92 6.19 1.89
N ILE A 230 -10.37 7.27 1.25
CA ILE A 230 -10.69 8.52 1.93
C ILE A 230 -11.80 8.28 2.96
N VAL A 231 -12.87 7.58 2.60
CA VAL A 231 -13.97 7.26 3.54
C VAL A 231 -13.48 6.40 4.71
N LYS A 232 -12.63 5.39 4.46
CA LYS A 232 -12.06 4.56 5.53
C LYS A 232 -11.07 5.31 6.42
N ALA A 233 -10.24 6.18 5.84
CA ALA A 233 -9.33 7.04 6.58
C ALA A 233 -10.13 7.98 7.51
N LYS A 234 -11.22 8.59 7.00
CA LYS A 234 -12.15 9.41 7.79
C LYS A 234 -12.78 8.63 8.94
N GLN A 235 -13.27 7.42 8.69
CA GLN A 235 -13.81 6.56 9.75
C GLN A 235 -12.76 6.17 10.80
N SER A 236 -11.52 5.92 10.39
CA SER A 236 -10.42 5.62 11.31
C SER A 236 -10.11 6.82 12.20
N VAL A 237 -10.03 8.03 11.62
CA VAL A 237 -9.84 9.28 12.36
C VAL A 237 -10.97 9.50 13.37
N ASN A 238 -12.22 9.26 12.98
CA ASN A 238 -13.36 9.39 13.89
C ASN A 238 -13.33 8.35 15.02
N ASN A 239 -12.93 7.11 14.74
CA ASN A 239 -12.77 6.08 15.76
C ASN A 239 -11.67 6.43 16.77
N GLU A 240 -10.55 6.97 16.28
CA GLU A 240 -9.46 7.43 17.13
C GLU A 240 -9.85 8.67 17.95
N LEU A 241 -10.61 9.60 17.35
CA LEU A 241 -11.19 10.74 18.06
C LEU A 241 -12.16 10.29 19.15
N ASN A 242 -13.01 9.30 18.89
CA ASN A 242 -13.91 8.75 19.90
C ASN A 242 -13.16 8.06 21.05
N LYS A 243 -12.05 7.36 20.77
CA LYS A 243 -11.17 6.84 21.82
C LYS A 243 -10.57 7.98 22.64
N LEU A 244 -10.16 9.07 22.01
CA LEU A 244 -9.59 10.20 22.73
C LEU A 244 -10.64 11.01 23.50
N LYS A 245 -11.87 11.13 23.00
CA LYS A 245 -13.03 11.63 23.76
C LYS A 245 -13.19 10.88 25.06
N ARG A 246 -13.24 9.54 25.01
CA ARG A 246 -13.29 8.70 26.22
C ARG A 246 -12.11 8.94 27.16
N LYS A 247 -10.90 9.13 26.63
CA LYS A 247 -9.71 9.46 27.44
C LYS A 247 -9.81 10.86 28.07
N ALA A 248 -10.36 11.84 27.36
CA ALA A 248 -10.60 13.19 27.87
C ALA A 248 -11.71 13.22 28.92
N ASP A 249 -12.82 12.51 28.71
CA ASP A 249 -13.92 12.38 29.67
C ASP A 249 -13.43 11.71 30.96
N LEU A 250 -12.65 10.62 30.85
CA LEU A 250 -12.03 9.95 31.99
C LEU A 250 -11.06 10.88 32.74
N LEU A 251 -10.23 11.65 32.02
CA LEU A 251 -9.34 12.62 32.66
C LEU A 251 -10.16 13.73 33.36
N ASN A 252 -11.26 14.20 32.77
CA ASN A 252 -12.13 15.19 33.40
C ASN A 252 -12.84 14.65 34.65
N GLU A 253 -13.27 13.39 34.62
CA GLU A 253 -13.84 12.70 35.79
C GLU A 253 -12.80 12.53 36.89
N MET A 254 -11.57 12.12 36.56
CA MET A 254 -10.48 11.99 37.54
C MET A 254 -10.04 13.33 38.10
N LEU A 255 -9.97 14.37 37.27
CA LEU A 255 -9.64 15.74 37.69
C LEU A 255 -10.74 16.40 38.54
N SER A 256 -11.96 15.89 38.46
CA SER A 256 -13.10 16.38 39.25
C SER A 256 -13.35 15.55 40.50
N SER A 257 -12.83 14.32 40.57
CA SER A 257 -13.03 13.39 41.70
C SER A 257 -11.84 13.32 42.67
N SER A 258 -10.64 13.73 42.28
CA SER A 258 -9.44 13.63 43.12
C SER A 258 -8.93 15.02 43.57
N ASP A 259 -9.00 15.29 44.87
CA ASP A 259 -8.41 16.49 45.51
C ASP A 259 -6.88 16.38 45.65
N ASP A 260 -6.33 15.15 45.68
CA ASP A 260 -4.89 14.89 45.80
C ASP A 260 -4.29 14.44 44.44
N MET A 261 -3.75 15.41 43.70
CA MET A 261 -3.22 15.24 42.34
C MET A 261 -1.75 14.77 42.27
N ASN A 262 -1.08 14.61 43.42
CA ASN A 262 0.37 14.56 43.44
C ASN A 262 0.97 13.22 42.96
N ASP A 263 0.18 12.14 42.91
CA ASP A 263 0.68 10.78 42.60
C ASP A 263 -0.25 9.96 41.67
N ASN A 264 -1.10 10.60 40.87
CA ASN A 264 -1.97 9.85 39.97
C ASN A 264 -1.28 9.59 38.61
N GLU A 265 -0.50 8.51 38.55
CA GLU A 265 0.20 8.01 37.35
C GLU A 265 -0.73 7.90 36.14
N THR A 266 -1.98 7.47 36.36
CA THR A 266 -2.98 7.34 35.28
C THR A 266 -3.44 8.68 34.72
N ALA A 267 -3.50 9.73 35.55
CA ALA A 267 -3.86 11.08 35.10
C ALA A 267 -2.69 11.71 34.32
N GLU A 268 -1.44 11.43 34.70
CA GLU A 268 -0.26 11.88 33.97
C GLU A 268 -0.12 11.19 32.60
N GLU A 269 -0.41 9.88 32.52
CA GLU A 269 -0.47 9.14 31.25
C GLU A 269 -1.54 9.69 30.30
N LEU A 270 -2.75 9.96 30.81
CA LEU A 270 -3.85 10.54 30.01
C LEU A 270 -3.54 11.98 29.57
N TYR A 271 -2.97 12.79 30.46
CA TYR A 271 -2.52 14.14 30.12
C TYR A 271 -1.46 14.11 29.01
N ALA A 272 -0.46 13.23 29.12
CA ALA A 272 0.56 13.07 28.09
C ALA A 272 -0.04 12.61 26.74
N ALA A 273 -0.99 11.67 26.76
CA ALA A 273 -1.69 11.21 25.56
C ALA A 273 -2.48 12.34 24.88
N LEU A 274 -3.20 13.17 25.65
CA LEU A 274 -3.97 14.31 25.13
C LEU A 274 -3.07 15.42 24.59
N LYS A 275 -1.98 15.73 25.29
CA LYS A 275 -0.99 16.73 24.86
C LYS A 275 -0.29 16.33 23.57
N ASN A 276 0.04 15.04 23.41
CA ASN A 276 0.63 14.52 22.17
C ASN A 276 -0.37 14.50 20.99
N ALA A 277 -1.67 14.45 21.28
CA ALA A 277 -2.74 14.48 20.28
C ALA A 277 -3.07 15.90 19.79
N GLN A 278 -2.87 16.94 20.62
CA GLN A 278 -3.15 18.35 20.31
C GLN A 278 -2.60 18.83 18.94
N PRO A 279 -1.29 18.71 18.62
CA PRO A 279 -0.76 19.21 17.35
C PRO A 279 -1.33 18.46 16.14
N LYS A 280 -1.83 17.23 16.34
CA LYS A 280 -2.39 16.41 15.28
C LYS A 280 -3.80 16.83 14.93
N PHE A 281 -4.60 17.27 15.89
CA PHE A 281 -5.91 17.89 15.61
C PHE A 281 -5.79 19.13 14.75
N GLN A 282 -4.85 20.00 15.10
CA GLN A 282 -4.60 21.21 14.31
C GLN A 282 -4.27 20.85 12.85
N LYS A 283 -3.42 19.85 12.65
CA LYS A 283 -3.06 19.37 11.32
C LYS A 283 -4.23 18.69 10.59
N ILE A 284 -5.09 17.96 11.30
CA ILE A 284 -6.31 17.35 10.72
C ILE A 284 -7.31 18.43 10.29
N ILE A 285 -7.51 19.48 11.10
CA ILE A 285 -8.36 20.64 10.73
C ILE A 285 -7.82 21.33 9.48
N GLU A 286 -6.49 21.45 9.35
CA GLU A 286 -5.86 22.08 8.18
C GLU A 286 -5.95 21.21 6.91
N GLU A 287 -5.88 19.88 7.05
CA GLU A 287 -5.97 18.93 5.93
C GLU A 287 -7.41 18.67 5.48
N GLU A 288 -8.32 18.38 6.43
CA GLU A 288 -9.75 18.10 6.18
C GLU A 288 -10.57 19.40 6.27
N HIS A 289 -10.55 20.21 5.22
CA HIS A 289 -11.38 21.42 5.10
C HIS A 289 -12.67 21.20 4.28
N ASP A 290 -12.87 19.99 3.76
CA ASP A 290 -14.00 19.64 2.89
C ASP A 290 -15.26 19.20 3.68
N ASP A 291 -15.13 18.92 4.98
CA ASP A 291 -16.20 18.40 5.83
C ASP A 291 -16.42 19.32 7.04
N ASP A 292 -17.32 20.30 6.85
CA ASP A 292 -17.60 21.34 7.83
C ASP A 292 -18.05 20.78 9.20
N ASP A 293 -18.78 19.66 9.20
CA ASP A 293 -19.29 19.02 10.42
C ASP A 293 -18.17 18.38 11.23
N LEU A 294 -17.28 17.63 10.56
CA LEU A 294 -16.11 17.01 11.19
C LEU A 294 -15.16 18.07 11.76
N VAL A 295 -14.93 19.15 11.00
CA VAL A 295 -14.08 20.28 11.44
C VAL A 295 -14.68 20.96 12.66
N GLN A 296 -15.99 21.22 12.67
CA GLN A 296 -16.65 21.86 13.80
C GLN A 296 -16.54 21.00 15.07
N ASP A 297 -16.71 19.69 14.94
CA ASP A 297 -16.55 18.76 16.05
C ASP A 297 -15.09 18.63 16.52
N LEU A 298 -14.13 18.68 15.59
CA LEU A 298 -12.70 18.68 15.94
C LEU A 298 -12.30 19.97 16.68
N LEU A 299 -12.84 21.12 16.28
CA LEU A 299 -12.59 22.40 16.93
C LEU A 299 -13.15 22.42 18.35
N LYS A 300 -14.42 22.02 18.54
CA LYS A 300 -15.03 21.87 19.88
C LYS A 300 -14.22 20.92 20.75
N PHE A 301 -13.73 19.83 20.16
CA PHE A 301 -12.88 18.86 20.84
C PHE A 301 -11.54 19.47 21.26
N ASN A 302 -10.87 20.20 20.35
CA ASN A 302 -9.60 20.88 20.59
C ASN A 302 -9.72 21.91 21.72
N ASP A 303 -10.78 22.72 21.71
CA ASP A 303 -11.05 23.70 22.77
C ASP A 303 -11.25 23.03 24.13
N ASN A 304 -11.99 21.92 24.19
CA ASN A 304 -12.19 21.15 25.42
C ASN A 304 -10.88 20.52 25.92
N VAL A 305 -10.09 19.93 25.02
CA VAL A 305 -8.76 19.39 25.38
C VAL A 305 -7.87 20.50 25.92
N ASN A 306 -7.87 21.70 25.32
CA ASN A 306 -7.09 22.83 25.83
C ASN A 306 -7.55 23.25 27.23
N GLN A 307 -8.86 23.34 27.47
CA GLN A 307 -9.43 23.62 28.79
C GLN A 307 -9.03 22.55 29.81
N LEU A 308 -9.05 21.27 29.43
CA LEU A 308 -8.71 20.16 30.31
C LEU A 308 -7.21 20.11 30.63
N LEU A 309 -6.35 20.40 29.64
CA LEU A 309 -4.91 20.52 29.82
C LEU A 309 -4.56 21.72 30.72
N GLU A 310 -5.26 22.85 30.55
CA GLU A 310 -5.12 24.03 31.39
C GLU A 310 -5.56 23.73 32.83
N LYS A 311 -6.74 23.13 33.01
CA LYS A 311 -7.24 22.65 34.30
C LYS A 311 -6.21 21.73 34.97
N TYR A 312 -5.73 20.68 34.30
CA TYR A 312 -4.70 19.79 34.84
C TYR A 312 -3.42 20.54 35.25
N SER A 313 -2.97 21.50 34.44
CA SER A 313 -1.78 22.30 34.76
C SER A 313 -1.98 23.18 36.01
N LEU A 314 -3.18 23.72 36.20
CA LEU A 314 -3.53 24.57 37.34
C LEU A 314 -3.67 23.77 38.64
N LEU A 315 -4.25 22.57 38.57
CA LEU A 315 -4.28 21.65 39.72
C LEU A 315 -2.86 21.21 40.12
N ARG A 316 -2.00 20.86 39.15
CA ARG A 316 -0.60 20.47 39.42
C ARG A 316 0.22 21.61 40.03
N ASN A 317 -0.07 22.85 39.66
CA ASN A 317 0.58 24.05 40.19
C ASN A 317 -0.02 24.54 41.52
N GLY A 318 -0.98 23.80 42.11
CA GLY A 318 -1.58 24.11 43.42
C GLY A 318 -2.61 25.25 43.41
N ASN A 319 -3.09 25.70 42.24
CA ASN A 319 -4.09 26.76 42.12
C ASN A 319 -5.49 26.18 41.92
N VAL A 320 -6.05 25.61 42.99
CA VAL A 320 -7.33 24.90 43.01
C VAL A 320 -8.51 25.82 42.64
N THR A 321 -8.43 27.11 42.97
CA THR A 321 -9.53 28.08 42.71
C THR A 321 -9.64 28.45 41.23
N ALA A 322 -8.52 28.61 40.52
CA ALA A 322 -8.53 28.85 39.07
C ALA A 322 -8.94 27.59 38.29
N ALA A 323 -8.57 26.41 38.78
CA ALA A 323 -8.96 25.13 38.21
C ALA A 323 -10.47 24.84 38.28
N GLN A 324 -11.15 25.27 39.34
CA GLN A 324 -12.60 25.10 39.51
C GLN A 324 -13.43 26.02 38.60
N GLN A 325 -12.85 27.09 38.05
CA GLN A 325 -13.53 27.98 37.10
C GLN A 325 -13.54 27.43 35.67
N ILE A 326 -12.64 26.50 35.35
CA ILE A 326 -12.60 25.84 34.05
C ILE A 326 -13.49 24.60 34.12
N ASN A 327 -14.70 24.71 33.58
CA ASN A 327 -15.63 23.60 33.46
C ASN A 327 -15.67 23.10 32.00
N PRO A 328 -14.78 22.17 31.60
CA PRO A 328 -14.86 21.56 30.29
C PRO A 328 -16.20 20.83 30.17
N GLN A 329 -16.98 21.17 29.14
CA GLN A 329 -18.28 20.53 28.92
C GLN A 329 -18.08 19.02 28.74
N ALA A 330 -18.88 18.20 29.43
CA ALA A 330 -18.90 16.77 29.19
C ALA A 330 -19.27 16.52 27.72
N MET A 331 -18.45 15.76 26.99
CA MET A 331 -18.77 15.41 25.62
C MET A 331 -19.83 14.33 25.61
N SER A 332 -21.09 14.75 25.76
CA SER A 332 -22.22 13.86 25.54
C SER A 332 -22.09 13.21 24.16
N THR A 333 -22.07 11.88 24.12
CA THR A 333 -22.16 11.03 22.92
C THR A 333 -23.53 11.11 22.23
N GLY A 334 -24.28 12.19 22.45
CA GLY A 334 -25.71 12.29 22.21
C GLY A 334 -26.12 13.11 20.98
N SER A 335 -25.30 13.19 19.93
CA SER A 335 -25.66 13.96 18.73
C SER A 335 -25.27 13.32 17.40
N MET A 336 -25.05 12.00 17.38
CA MET A 336 -24.66 11.26 16.16
C MET A 336 -25.42 9.92 16.01
N MET A 337 -26.62 9.79 16.57
CA MET A 337 -27.52 8.67 16.28
C MET A 337 -28.97 9.15 16.14
N GLN A 338 -29.25 9.89 15.06
CA GLN A 338 -30.62 10.02 14.54
C GLN A 338 -30.66 9.77 13.04
N SER A 339 -30.16 8.60 12.65
CA SER A 339 -30.62 7.91 11.45
C SER A 339 -30.22 6.43 11.53
N ASN A 340 -31.23 5.57 11.68
CA ASN A 340 -31.15 4.09 11.64
C ASN A 340 -30.46 3.34 12.79
N SER A 341 -31.13 3.21 13.94
CA SER A 341 -30.79 2.13 14.88
C SER A 341 -32.02 1.64 15.68
N GLY A 342 -32.90 0.89 15.03
CA GLY A 342 -33.88 0.05 15.70
C GLY A 342 -33.47 -1.41 15.55
N ALA A 343 -32.80 -1.98 16.56
CA ALA A 343 -32.73 -3.44 16.80
C ALA A 343 -31.83 -3.88 17.97
N LEU A 344 -30.98 -3.04 18.57
CA LEU A 344 -29.91 -3.54 19.46
C LEU A 344 -29.83 -2.90 20.85
N ALA A 345 -30.87 -2.18 21.29
CA ALA A 345 -30.88 -1.51 22.60
C ALA A 345 -31.54 -2.32 23.74
N ASN A 346 -32.08 -3.52 23.47
CA ASN A 346 -32.85 -4.28 24.46
C ASN A 346 -32.10 -5.43 25.14
N GLU A 347 -30.82 -5.66 24.85
CA GLU A 347 -30.09 -6.84 25.36
C GLU A 347 -29.14 -6.55 26.53
N ILE A 348 -29.11 -5.33 27.08
CA ILE A 348 -28.17 -4.95 28.16
C ILE A 348 -28.86 -4.71 29.51
N ASN A 349 -30.14 -5.07 29.66
CA ASN A 349 -30.89 -4.92 30.93
C ASN A 349 -31.58 -6.21 31.40
N LEU A 350 -30.86 -7.33 31.48
CA LEU A 350 -31.36 -8.53 32.16
C LEU A 350 -30.30 -9.21 33.03
N ILE A 351 -30.02 -8.61 34.19
CA ILE A 351 -29.59 -9.31 35.40
C ILE A 351 -30.39 -8.72 36.56
N ASP A 352 -31.47 -9.39 36.97
CA ASP A 352 -32.05 -9.24 38.30
C ASP A 352 -32.50 -10.61 38.84
N PHE A 353 -32.17 -10.87 40.10
CA PHE A 353 -32.32 -12.13 40.83
C PHE A 353 -33.43 -11.97 41.89
N GLY A 354 -34.41 -12.90 41.93
CA GLY A 354 -35.37 -13.04 43.04
C GLY A 354 -36.75 -13.47 42.52
N ASP A 355 -37.11 -14.75 42.56
CA ASP A 355 -37.63 -15.55 43.71
C ASP A 355 -39.13 -15.37 43.96
N ASP A 356 -39.81 -16.51 43.80
CA ASP A 356 -41.11 -17.01 44.29
C ASP A 356 -42.37 -16.12 44.36
N LEU A 357 -43.45 -16.58 43.69
CA LEU A 357 -44.75 -16.95 44.29
C LEU A 357 -45.78 -17.24 43.17
N GLY A 358 -46.16 -18.51 43.03
CA GLY A 358 -47.10 -18.98 42.02
C GLY A 358 -48.58 -18.80 42.36
N VAL A 359 -49.43 -18.69 41.31
CA VAL A 359 -50.76 -19.32 41.21
C VAL A 359 -51.11 -19.55 39.72
N THR A 360 -51.20 -20.81 39.32
CA THR A 360 -51.92 -21.36 38.15
C THR A 360 -53.05 -22.24 38.74
N SER A 361 -54.30 -22.40 38.27
CA SER A 361 -54.93 -22.56 36.94
C SER A 361 -56.48 -22.51 37.16
N PRO A 362 -57.38 -22.74 36.18
CA PRO A 362 -57.64 -24.12 35.71
C PRO A 362 -58.00 -24.28 34.21
N SER A 363 -57.46 -25.34 33.61
CA SER A 363 -57.99 -26.07 32.46
C SER A 363 -59.13 -27.03 32.88
N PRO A 364 -59.98 -27.57 31.97
CA PRO A 364 -59.61 -28.86 31.33
C PRO A 364 -60.12 -29.10 29.89
N THR A 365 -59.42 -30.05 29.26
CA THR A 365 -59.60 -30.87 28.03
C THR A 365 -60.83 -31.84 28.10
N PRO A 366 -61.04 -32.92 27.27
CA PRO A 366 -60.49 -33.38 25.96
C PRO A 366 -61.49 -34.06 24.94
N ASN A 367 -60.96 -34.33 23.72
CA ASN A 367 -61.13 -35.49 22.81
C ASN A 367 -62.47 -35.90 22.14
N ALA A 368 -62.45 -36.02 20.79
CA ALA A 368 -62.30 -37.31 20.07
C ALA A 368 -62.15 -37.14 18.53
N SER A 369 -61.58 -38.17 17.91
CA SER A 369 -60.97 -38.34 16.58
C SER A 369 -61.91 -38.45 15.35
N SER A 370 -61.43 -38.04 14.15
CA SER A 370 -60.98 -38.93 13.04
C SER A 370 -61.13 -38.38 11.60
N THR A 371 -60.06 -38.59 10.82
CA THR A 371 -59.96 -38.89 9.36
C THR A 371 -59.84 -37.80 8.26
N THR A 372 -58.75 -37.95 7.47
CA THR A 372 -58.47 -37.61 6.04
C THR A 372 -58.48 -36.12 5.62
N ASN A 373 -57.58 -35.59 4.77
CA ASN A 373 -56.52 -36.13 3.91
C ASN A 373 -55.62 -34.98 3.40
N THR A 374 -54.35 -35.31 3.13
CA THR A 374 -53.41 -34.77 2.12
C THR A 374 -52.98 -33.30 2.14
N GLY A 375 -51.66 -33.11 2.29
CA GLY A 375 -50.92 -32.14 1.47
C GLY A 375 -49.81 -31.36 2.17
N ASP A 376 -48.86 -32.03 2.83
CA ASP A 376 -47.68 -31.36 3.37
C ASP A 376 -46.43 -31.62 2.50
N VAL A 377 -45.68 -30.54 2.37
CA VAL A 377 -44.27 -30.43 1.98
C VAL A 377 -43.40 -31.51 2.62
N ILE A 378 -42.34 -31.94 1.94
CA ILE A 378 -40.96 -32.20 2.44
C ILE A 378 -40.21 -32.88 1.27
N ASP A 379 -39.28 -32.19 0.61
CA ASP A 379 -38.09 -32.83 0.03
C ASP A 379 -36.98 -31.80 -0.28
N LEU A 380 -36.10 -31.52 0.69
CA LEU A 380 -34.78 -30.93 0.39
C LEU A 380 -33.74 -31.16 1.49
N LEU A 381 -33.64 -32.36 2.07
CA LEU A 381 -32.55 -32.65 3.02
C LEU A 381 -32.06 -34.08 2.92
N GLY A 382 -30.87 -34.22 2.30
CA GLY A 382 -29.97 -35.36 2.47
C GLY A 382 -30.43 -36.63 1.75
N ASP A 383 -29.58 -37.52 1.28
CA ASP A 383 -28.23 -37.82 1.69
C ASP A 383 -27.64 -38.82 0.67
N LEU A 384 -26.32 -38.88 0.69
CA LEU A 384 -25.42 -39.82 0.03
C LEU A 384 -25.94 -41.27 -0.06
N THR A 385 -25.66 -41.97 -1.18
CA THR A 385 -24.73 -43.13 -1.26
C THR A 385 -24.97 -44.08 -2.47
N LEU A 386 -23.89 -44.28 -3.25
CA LEU A 386 -23.31 -45.52 -3.82
C LEU A 386 -24.10 -46.59 -4.62
N SER A 387 -23.36 -47.14 -5.60
CA SER A 387 -23.47 -48.43 -6.34
C SER A 387 -24.37 -48.42 -7.59
N SER A 388 -24.10 -49.06 -8.74
CA SER A 388 -23.09 -50.04 -9.19
C SER A 388 -23.18 -50.20 -10.73
N SER A 389 -22.05 -50.52 -11.39
CA SER A 389 -21.93 -51.07 -12.78
C SER A 389 -22.45 -52.55 -12.82
N PRO A 390 -22.54 -53.31 -13.97
CA PRO A 390 -21.83 -53.21 -15.26
C PRO A 390 -22.71 -53.44 -16.54
N SER A 391 -22.29 -53.16 -17.78
CA SER A 391 -21.53 -54.10 -18.64
C SER A 391 -21.43 -53.55 -20.09
N SER A 392 -20.26 -53.80 -20.71
CA SER A 392 -19.86 -53.59 -22.12
C SER A 392 -20.17 -54.85 -22.98
N PRO A 393 -19.75 -55.02 -24.27
CA PRO A 393 -19.00 -54.15 -25.19
C PRO A 393 -19.53 -54.10 -26.66
N LYS A 394 -18.99 -53.18 -27.48
CA LYS A 394 -18.37 -53.50 -28.79
C LYS A 394 -17.61 -52.29 -29.38
N ASN A 395 -16.38 -52.60 -29.83
CA ASN A 395 -15.40 -51.79 -30.57
C ASN A 395 -15.98 -51.19 -31.87
N ASP A 396 -15.53 -49.99 -32.29
CA ASP A 396 -14.29 -49.82 -33.08
C ASP A 396 -13.92 -48.35 -33.36
N THR A 397 -12.62 -48.08 -33.19
CA THR A 397 -11.71 -47.14 -33.86
C THR A 397 -12.04 -45.65 -34.13
N ASN A 398 -11.04 -44.82 -33.75
CA ASN A 398 -10.56 -43.55 -34.33
C ASN A 398 -10.90 -42.20 -33.65
N ASN A 399 -9.80 -41.55 -33.23
CA ASN A 399 -9.50 -40.11 -33.15
C ASN A 399 -10.60 -39.12 -32.79
N ASN A 400 -10.43 -38.41 -31.67
CA ASN A 400 -11.03 -37.10 -31.51
C ASN A 400 -10.14 -36.11 -30.75
N SER A 401 -9.62 -35.16 -31.50
CA SER A 401 -9.24 -33.82 -31.06
C SER A 401 -10.47 -32.91 -31.14
N LEU A 402 -10.86 -32.40 -29.98
CA LEU A 402 -11.44 -31.08 -29.70
C LEU A 402 -12.04 -30.28 -30.89
N SER A 403 -13.38 -30.25 -30.99
CA SER A 403 -14.12 -29.06 -31.42
C SER A 403 -15.58 -29.14 -30.92
N LEU A 404 -16.09 -28.05 -30.36
CA LEU A 404 -17.53 -27.79 -30.35
C LEU A 404 -17.76 -26.31 -30.60
N ALA A 405 -18.22 -26.04 -31.82
CA ALA A 405 -18.78 -24.80 -32.29
C ALA A 405 -20.29 -24.73 -32.00
N GLY A 406 -20.83 -23.51 -32.08
CA GLY A 406 -22.24 -23.24 -32.34
C GLY A 406 -22.81 -22.16 -31.40
N GLY A 407 -23.25 -20.98 -31.85
CA GLY A 407 -23.29 -20.38 -33.19
C GLY A 407 -24.19 -19.13 -33.20
N ILE A 408 -24.31 -18.53 -34.39
CA ILE A 408 -25.46 -17.73 -34.89
C ILE A 408 -25.50 -16.25 -34.41
N LYS A 409 -25.56 -15.17 -35.21
CA LYS A 409 -25.74 -14.91 -36.66
C LYS A 409 -25.24 -13.48 -36.96
N LEU A 410 -24.74 -13.25 -38.17
CA LEU A 410 -24.49 -11.93 -38.77
C LEU A 410 -25.46 -11.74 -39.94
N ASP A 411 -25.92 -10.51 -40.15
CA ASP A 411 -26.57 -10.03 -41.37
C ASP A 411 -25.71 -8.91 -41.98
N ASP A 412 -25.78 -8.82 -43.31
CA ASP A 412 -24.83 -8.21 -44.26
C ASP A 412 -24.67 -6.68 -44.17
N ASN A 413 -23.43 -6.21 -44.32
CA ASN A 413 -22.99 -5.35 -45.44
C ASN A 413 -21.53 -4.87 -45.25
N ASN A 414 -20.65 -5.47 -46.05
CA ASN A 414 -19.45 -4.93 -46.73
C ASN A 414 -18.72 -3.70 -46.12
N ASP A 415 -17.65 -3.94 -45.37
CA ASP A 415 -16.28 -3.55 -45.76
C ASP A 415 -15.24 -4.20 -44.83
N SER A 416 -14.24 -4.81 -45.44
CA SER A 416 -13.34 -5.82 -44.88
C SER A 416 -12.39 -5.30 -43.80
N LEU A 417 -12.61 -5.75 -42.56
CA LEU A 417 -11.61 -5.78 -41.49
C LEU A 417 -10.67 -6.98 -41.73
N ASP A 418 -9.44 -6.68 -42.11
CA ASP A 418 -8.35 -7.64 -42.24
C ASP A 418 -7.81 -7.97 -40.82
N LEU A 419 -8.22 -9.11 -40.27
CA LEU A 419 -8.02 -9.48 -38.86
C LEU A 419 -6.79 -10.39 -38.62
N PHE A 420 -6.06 -10.83 -39.64
CA PHE A 420 -4.84 -11.62 -39.44
C PHE A 420 -3.82 -11.48 -40.58
N GLY A 421 -2.71 -10.80 -40.30
CA GLY A 421 -1.47 -10.75 -41.08
C GLY A 421 -0.60 -9.61 -40.56
N ASP A 422 0.71 -9.67 -40.45
CA ASP A 422 1.71 -10.69 -40.68
C ASP A 422 2.95 -10.21 -39.90
N PHE A 423 3.70 -11.14 -39.31
CA PHE A 423 4.93 -10.85 -38.56
C PHE A 423 6.09 -10.74 -39.54
N THR A 424 6.32 -9.58 -40.14
CA THR A 424 7.63 -9.26 -40.74
C THR A 424 7.96 -7.77 -40.64
N SER A 425 9.18 -7.49 -40.17
CA SER A 425 9.77 -6.17 -40.02
C SER A 425 10.22 -5.58 -41.36
N THR A 426 9.75 -4.37 -41.71
CA THR A 426 10.51 -3.31 -42.43
C THR A 426 9.71 -2.00 -42.44
N GLY A 427 10.37 -0.89 -42.07
CA GLY A 427 9.71 0.39 -41.78
C GLY A 427 9.05 1.09 -42.96
N THR A 428 7.85 1.60 -42.74
CA THR A 428 7.29 2.76 -43.45
C THR A 428 6.61 3.64 -42.39
N SER A 429 7.14 4.83 -42.15
CA SER A 429 6.61 5.80 -41.20
C SER A 429 5.29 6.38 -41.72
N SER A 430 4.15 5.86 -41.22
CA SER A 430 2.83 6.43 -41.52
C SER A 430 2.63 7.74 -40.74
N ARG A 431 2.58 8.86 -41.46
CA ARG A 431 2.18 10.15 -40.88
C ARG A 431 0.68 10.15 -40.62
N ILE A 432 0.28 10.59 -39.43
CA ILE A 432 -1.12 10.65 -38.99
C ILE A 432 -1.58 12.10 -39.00
N LEU A 433 -2.75 12.38 -39.58
CA LEU A 433 -3.35 13.71 -39.57
C LEU A 433 -3.89 14.02 -38.16
N ILE A 434 -3.39 15.09 -37.54
CA ILE A 434 -3.89 15.58 -36.24
C ILE A 434 -5.04 16.57 -36.45
N ASN A 435 -4.83 17.55 -37.32
CA ASN A 435 -5.81 18.58 -37.63
C ASN A 435 -5.54 19.19 -39.02
N GLN A 436 -6.60 19.65 -39.69
CA GLN A 436 -6.50 20.43 -40.90
C GLN A 436 -7.55 21.54 -40.88
N SER A 437 -7.09 22.78 -40.69
CA SER A 437 -7.92 23.97 -40.86
C SER A 437 -7.77 24.53 -42.27
N ALA A 438 -8.48 25.62 -42.58
CA ALA A 438 -8.36 26.31 -43.87
C ALA A 438 -6.96 26.91 -44.09
N THR A 439 -6.18 27.08 -43.03
CA THR A 439 -4.92 27.83 -42.99
C THR A 439 -3.72 26.97 -42.59
N LEU A 440 -3.91 25.96 -41.73
CA LEU A 440 -2.84 25.15 -41.16
C LEU A 440 -3.19 23.66 -41.20
N LYS A 441 -2.24 22.83 -41.63
CA LYS A 441 -2.31 21.37 -41.54
C LYS A 441 -1.26 20.87 -40.54
N ILE A 442 -1.68 19.99 -39.63
CA ILE A 442 -0.85 19.40 -38.58
C ILE A 442 -0.84 17.88 -38.76
N GLU A 443 0.35 17.31 -38.95
CA GLU A 443 0.58 15.87 -39.03
C GLU A 443 1.53 15.44 -37.93
N ALA A 444 1.43 14.20 -37.45
CA ALA A 444 2.40 13.62 -36.53
C ALA A 444 2.90 12.26 -37.01
N GLU A 445 4.19 12.04 -36.80
CA GLU A 445 4.85 10.76 -36.93
C GLU A 445 5.18 10.26 -35.53
N ASN A 446 4.65 9.10 -35.18
CA ASN A 446 4.76 8.56 -33.84
C ASN A 446 5.62 7.31 -33.85
N LYS A 447 6.68 7.30 -33.05
CA LYS A 447 7.61 6.19 -32.93
C LYS A 447 7.76 5.79 -31.47
N ARG A 448 7.46 4.54 -31.16
CA ARG A 448 7.74 3.99 -29.83
C ARG A 448 9.24 3.68 -29.72
N LEU A 449 9.93 4.38 -28.83
CA LEU A 449 11.37 4.20 -28.60
C LEU A 449 11.64 3.12 -27.54
N SER A 450 10.75 2.96 -26.57
CA SER A 450 10.85 1.96 -25.51
C SER A 450 9.45 1.51 -25.04
N ASP A 451 9.41 0.53 -24.14
CA ASP A 451 8.15 0.06 -23.54
C ASP A 451 7.41 1.17 -22.77
N SER A 452 8.08 2.24 -22.36
CA SER A 452 7.51 3.37 -21.61
C SER A 452 7.62 4.73 -22.30
N THR A 453 8.35 4.85 -23.41
CA THR A 453 8.64 6.13 -24.08
C THR A 453 8.16 6.13 -25.52
N VAL A 454 7.35 7.12 -25.86
CA VAL A 454 6.89 7.42 -27.21
C VAL A 454 7.50 8.74 -27.66
N ASN A 455 8.12 8.72 -28.83
CA ASN A 455 8.53 9.91 -29.56
C ASN A 455 7.44 10.30 -30.56
N SER A 456 7.05 11.56 -30.57
CA SER A 456 6.08 12.11 -31.51
C SER A 456 6.71 13.31 -32.19
N LYS A 457 6.87 13.24 -33.52
CA LYS A 457 7.37 14.33 -34.34
C LYS A 457 6.20 14.96 -35.09
N ILE A 458 5.86 16.18 -34.70
CA ILE A 458 4.78 16.97 -35.28
C ILE A 458 5.33 17.81 -36.44
N TYR A 459 4.58 17.86 -37.54
CA TYR A 459 4.86 18.65 -38.73
C TYR A 459 3.71 19.63 -38.99
N PHE A 460 4.06 20.88 -39.29
CA PHE A 460 3.12 21.94 -39.62
C PHE A 460 3.27 22.34 -41.08
N SER A 461 2.15 22.49 -41.78
CA SER A 461 2.11 22.94 -43.17
C SER A 461 1.19 24.15 -43.30
N ASN A 462 1.65 25.17 -44.02
CA ASN A 462 0.87 26.36 -44.32
C ASN A 462 0.02 26.10 -45.57
N LEU A 463 -1.31 26.16 -45.43
CA LEU A 463 -2.27 26.05 -46.54
C LEU A 463 -2.76 27.41 -47.03
N SER A 464 -2.46 28.48 -46.29
CA SER A 464 -2.88 29.84 -46.62
C SER A 464 -2.01 30.48 -47.70
N ASN A 465 -2.58 31.51 -48.35
CA ASN A 465 -1.87 32.34 -49.33
C ASN A 465 -0.96 33.39 -48.68
N ASP A 466 -1.01 33.52 -47.35
CA ASP A 466 -0.28 34.50 -46.56
C ASP A 466 0.81 33.83 -45.70
N LYS A 467 1.83 34.59 -45.30
CA LYS A 467 2.88 34.08 -44.41
C LYS A 467 2.33 33.89 -43.00
N LEU A 468 2.72 32.79 -42.35
CA LEU A 468 2.44 32.54 -40.94
C LEU A 468 3.65 33.00 -40.12
N THR A 469 3.42 33.84 -39.11
CA THR A 469 4.48 34.31 -38.21
C THR A 469 4.12 34.01 -36.75
N ASP A 470 5.13 33.96 -35.87
CA ASP A 470 4.98 33.66 -34.43
C ASP A 470 4.25 32.33 -34.14
N LEU A 471 4.53 31.28 -34.92
CA LEU A 471 3.96 29.96 -34.66
C LEU A 471 4.50 29.41 -33.33
N THR A 472 3.61 29.13 -32.39
CA THR A 472 3.92 28.54 -31.09
C THR A 472 3.01 27.36 -30.83
N PHE A 473 3.60 26.17 -30.66
CA PHE A 473 2.84 24.96 -30.35
C PHE A 473 3.06 24.51 -28.91
N LEU A 474 1.94 24.22 -28.27
CA LEU A 474 1.81 23.82 -26.89
C LEU A 474 1.11 22.47 -26.85
N ILE A 475 1.67 21.53 -26.10
CA ILE A 475 1.15 20.18 -26.00
C ILE A 475 1.06 19.79 -24.52
N ALA A 476 -0.04 19.13 -24.15
CA ALA A 476 -0.32 18.71 -22.78
C ALA A 476 -0.75 17.24 -22.76
N VAL A 477 -0.05 16.49 -21.91
CA VAL A 477 -0.30 15.07 -21.61
C VAL A 477 -0.92 14.91 -20.22
N PRO A 478 -1.56 13.76 -19.92
CA PRO A 478 -2.08 13.45 -18.60
C PRO A 478 -1.02 13.61 -17.50
N LYS A 479 -1.42 13.99 -16.28
CA LYS A 479 -0.52 14.23 -15.14
C LYS A 479 0.35 13.01 -14.76
N SER A 480 -0.03 11.82 -15.18
CA SER A 480 0.73 10.58 -14.96
C SER A 480 1.93 10.42 -15.91
N MET A 481 2.03 11.24 -16.95
CA MET A 481 3.06 11.17 -17.99
C MET A 481 3.99 12.37 -17.91
N LYS A 482 5.23 12.19 -18.36
CA LYS A 482 6.20 13.27 -18.44
C LYS A 482 6.43 13.62 -19.90
N LEU A 483 6.20 14.88 -20.25
CA LEU A 483 6.44 15.42 -21.59
C LEU A 483 7.75 16.21 -21.58
N THR A 484 8.58 15.96 -22.57
CA THR A 484 9.75 16.78 -22.88
C THR A 484 9.65 17.24 -24.33
N LEU A 485 9.48 18.54 -24.52
CA LEU A 485 9.31 19.17 -25.82
C LEU A 485 10.66 19.72 -26.28
N LEU A 486 11.13 19.31 -27.46
CA LEU A 486 12.33 19.83 -28.07
C LEU A 486 12.06 21.19 -28.73
N PRO A 487 13.09 22.04 -28.92
CA PRO A 487 12.94 23.30 -29.63
C PRO A 487 12.31 23.09 -31.01
N GLN A 488 11.35 23.94 -31.37
CA GLN A 488 10.76 23.95 -32.70
C GLN A 488 11.78 24.41 -33.74
N SER A 489 11.68 23.89 -34.97
CA SER A 489 12.67 24.17 -36.02
C SER A 489 12.66 25.62 -36.48
N ASP A 490 11.49 26.23 -36.56
CA ASP A 490 11.29 27.62 -36.98
C ASP A 490 9.95 28.15 -36.39
N ASN A 491 9.72 29.45 -36.51
CA ASN A 491 8.55 30.16 -36.01
C ASN A 491 7.75 30.82 -37.15
N GLU A 492 8.30 30.87 -38.37
CA GLU A 492 7.65 31.45 -39.54
C GLU A 492 7.50 30.41 -40.66
N MET A 493 6.41 30.50 -41.44
CA MET A 493 6.20 29.67 -42.63
C MET A 493 5.76 30.51 -43.82
N VAL A 494 6.36 30.22 -44.97
CA VAL A 494 6.01 30.80 -46.28
C VAL A 494 4.64 30.22 -46.73
N PRO A 495 3.84 30.94 -47.54
CA PRO A 495 2.62 30.40 -48.15
C PRO A 495 2.82 29.04 -48.82
N HIS A 496 1.83 28.15 -48.71
CA HIS A 496 1.78 26.83 -49.35
C HIS A 496 2.94 25.85 -49.04
N THR A 497 3.70 26.05 -47.97
CA THR A 497 4.76 25.11 -47.58
C THR A 497 4.20 23.86 -46.91
N ASN A 498 4.56 22.69 -47.43
CA ASN A 498 4.27 21.41 -46.79
C ASN A 498 5.39 21.01 -45.82
N SER A 499 5.04 20.69 -44.56
CA SER A 499 5.97 20.27 -43.51
C SER A 499 7.08 21.29 -43.23
N GLY A 500 6.74 22.59 -43.20
CA GLY A 500 7.68 23.69 -43.06
C GLY A 500 8.29 23.83 -41.66
N ILE A 501 7.48 23.62 -40.61
CA ILE A 501 7.95 23.59 -39.22
C ILE A 501 7.80 22.18 -38.67
N SER A 502 8.78 21.73 -37.89
CA SER A 502 8.70 20.50 -37.13
C SER A 502 8.98 20.73 -35.65
N GLN A 503 8.30 19.95 -34.81
CA GLN A 503 8.52 19.96 -33.38
C GLN A 503 8.43 18.55 -32.82
N GLU A 504 9.40 18.18 -31.99
CA GLU A 504 9.54 16.83 -31.48
C GLU A 504 9.21 16.78 -29.99
N ALA A 505 8.40 15.80 -29.60
CA ALA A 505 7.91 15.60 -28.26
C ALA A 505 8.22 14.18 -27.79
N ASN A 506 8.96 14.05 -26.69
CA ASN A 506 9.19 12.77 -26.03
C ASN A 506 8.24 12.65 -24.84
N ILE A 507 7.43 11.59 -24.84
CA ILE A 507 6.43 11.30 -23.82
C ILE A 507 6.87 10.03 -23.09
N ASP A 508 7.22 10.19 -21.81
CA ASP A 508 7.60 9.10 -20.91
C ASP A 508 6.42 8.65 -20.05
N ASN A 509 6.51 7.40 -19.57
CA ASN A 509 5.50 6.69 -18.78
C ASN A 509 4.21 6.41 -19.56
N VAL A 510 4.31 6.12 -20.86
CA VAL A 510 3.18 5.65 -21.67
C VAL A 510 2.95 4.16 -21.39
N PRO A 511 1.85 3.75 -20.73
CA PRO A 511 1.62 2.35 -20.39
C PRO A 511 1.42 1.49 -21.65
N LYS A 512 1.94 0.26 -21.65
CA LYS A 512 1.79 -0.73 -22.73
C LYS A 512 0.39 -1.40 -22.77
N ALA A 513 -0.62 -0.79 -22.15
CA ALA A 513 -1.93 -1.41 -21.99
C ALA A 513 -2.73 -1.37 -23.31
N ALA A 514 -2.98 -2.54 -23.87
CA ALA A 514 -3.85 -2.77 -25.02
C ALA A 514 -5.23 -2.09 -24.82
N GLY A 515 -5.48 -1.02 -25.57
CA GLY A 515 -6.83 -0.53 -25.83
C GLY A 515 -7.24 0.83 -25.23
N LYS A 516 -6.42 1.51 -24.41
CA LYS A 516 -6.72 2.91 -24.02
C LYS A 516 -5.95 3.87 -24.92
N PRO A 517 -6.63 4.64 -25.79
CA PRO A 517 -5.92 5.51 -26.71
C PRO A 517 -5.40 6.74 -25.96
N LEU A 518 -4.14 7.11 -26.21
CA LEU A 518 -3.48 8.24 -25.55
C LEU A 518 -4.13 9.54 -26.02
N LYS A 519 -4.79 10.26 -25.11
CA LYS A 519 -5.39 11.57 -25.40
C LYS A 519 -4.42 12.68 -25.04
N ILE A 520 -4.11 13.52 -26.02
CA ILE A 520 -3.26 14.69 -25.88
C ILE A 520 -4.08 15.93 -26.22
N LYS A 521 -3.96 16.96 -25.38
CA LYS A 521 -4.49 18.29 -25.71
C LYS A 521 -3.39 19.11 -26.36
N TRP A 522 -3.71 19.78 -27.45
CA TRP A 522 -2.75 20.65 -28.13
C TRP A 522 -3.36 22.02 -28.38
N LYS A 523 -2.50 23.03 -28.42
CA LYS A 523 -2.83 24.42 -28.75
C LYS A 523 -1.73 24.99 -29.65
N VAL A 524 -2.10 25.56 -30.80
CA VAL A 524 -1.19 26.32 -31.67
C VAL A 524 -1.66 27.78 -31.69
N ASN A 525 -0.74 28.72 -31.50
CA ASN A 525 -0.99 30.13 -31.83
C ASN A 525 -0.09 30.54 -32.98
N TYR A 526 -0.62 31.32 -33.92
CA TYR A 526 0.14 31.89 -35.04
C TYR A 526 -0.54 33.15 -35.54
N LYS A 527 0.13 33.95 -36.36
CA LYS A 527 -0.43 35.17 -36.97
C LYS A 527 -0.51 35.05 -38.48
N ILE A 528 -1.64 35.47 -39.05
CA ILE A 528 -1.83 35.67 -40.50
C ILE A 528 -2.07 37.15 -40.75
N ALA A 529 -1.26 37.79 -41.59
CA ALA A 529 -1.42 39.22 -41.91
C ALA A 529 -1.58 40.10 -40.63
N ASN A 530 -0.79 39.83 -39.59
CA ASN A 530 -0.86 40.42 -38.24
C ASN A 530 -2.08 40.10 -37.38
N ASN A 531 -3.03 39.30 -37.85
CA ASN A 531 -4.16 38.83 -37.04
C ASN A 531 -3.78 37.56 -36.26
N PRO A 532 -3.88 37.54 -34.93
CA PRO A 532 -3.61 36.34 -34.14
C PRO A 532 -4.73 35.32 -34.31
N ILE A 533 -4.35 34.08 -34.57
CA ILE A 533 -5.24 32.93 -34.68
C ILE A 533 -4.79 31.88 -33.65
N GLU A 534 -5.76 31.31 -32.96
CA GLU A 534 -5.57 30.25 -31.98
C GLU A 534 -6.37 29.02 -32.42
N GLU A 535 -5.71 27.87 -32.49
CA GLU A 535 -6.33 26.57 -32.72
C GLU A 535 -6.04 25.63 -31.55
N THR A 536 -7.06 24.94 -31.05
CA THR A 536 -6.93 23.99 -29.94
C THR A 536 -7.84 22.79 -30.17
N ALA A 537 -7.32 21.58 -29.92
CA ALA A 537 -8.13 20.37 -29.97
C ALA A 537 -7.56 19.27 -29.08
N VAL A 538 -8.32 18.19 -28.96
CA VAL A 538 -7.89 16.96 -28.30
C VAL A 538 -7.62 15.91 -29.35
N PHE A 539 -6.36 15.52 -29.51
CA PHE A 539 -5.97 14.45 -30.40
C PHE A 539 -5.84 13.14 -29.63
N THR A 540 -6.36 12.07 -30.21
CA THR A 540 -6.33 10.73 -29.63
C THR A 540 -5.41 9.89 -30.50
N PHE A 541 -4.26 9.49 -29.97
CA PHE A 541 -3.30 8.68 -30.70
C PHE A 541 -3.94 7.34 -31.05
N PRO A 542 -3.71 6.83 -32.28
CA PRO A 542 -4.00 5.44 -32.61
C PRO A 542 -3.28 4.51 -31.62
N ALA A 543 -3.75 3.28 -31.47
CA ALA A 543 -3.04 2.29 -30.66
C ALA A 543 -1.61 2.13 -31.21
N LEU A 544 -0.60 2.52 -30.42
CA LEU A 544 0.83 2.54 -30.76
C LEU A 544 1.60 1.32 -30.26
#